data_AF-A0A6P8YXM2-F1
#
_entry.id   AF-A0A6P8YXM2-F1
#
_cell.length_a   1.000
_cell.length_b   1.000
_cell.length_c   1.000
_cell.angle_alpha   90.00
_cell.angle_beta   90.00
_cell.angle_gamma   90.00
#
_symmetry.space_group_name_H-M   'P 1'
#
loop_
_entity.id
_entity.type
_entity.pdbx_description
1 polymer ?
#
loop_
_entity_poly.entity_id
_entity_poly.type
_entity_poly.pdbx_seq_one_letter_code
_entity_poly.pdbx_strand_id
1 'polypeptide(L)'
;MRGLSRTTKVLIAVGVACSILILLNMLELRNIREPGPAPQKLKATKAKQPKFVVYTKDGRTGHLKHVFNVMRRLGYEESTVEDNWDVLWSHPYPFTILPALKHLKPHQKVNHFPGSGFITNKANLATMDIPHVPKAFRLPKDRELLFDYVKRNPKKVFVQKSNHHRGIKISNVKELDLSANGTFVQEYVDRPLLVDGYKFDIGVYTILTSVDPLRVYIYGGDVLFRFCPEKYHPFDPKVVDKYVIGDDYLPTWKVPSLKKYFTDGGFSMKDSFDAYMREIGKEPEKVWKSVEAAIQEVYLQTELSIVNLLSQYKTKQTYFEMVRFDFVIDEDLNVFIMEANMSPNLSSQHFPPNSILYEQVLFNLLSLVGVGQQVHKESLIRTKEEMIMQVNSKQLGVYPEICGTRCDTCMAPECQICQGCLTEEMHRTLQAAYLEHVNRHECRRVFPPPMTQKEAAKHFVSDSYSPENQLMYRWFKGKCLLDKAWCE
;
A
#
# COMPACT_ATOMS: atom_id res chain seq x y z
N MET A 1 -63.51 35.67 67.66
CA MET A 1 -62.83 35.52 66.35
C MET A 1 -61.53 34.76 66.59
N ARG A 2 -61.45 33.50 66.18
CA ARG A 2 -60.33 32.59 66.53
C ARG A 2 -59.10 32.91 65.67
N GLY A 3 -57.98 33.27 66.31
CA GLY A 3 -56.70 33.45 65.62
C GLY A 3 -56.15 32.11 65.11
N LEU A 4 -55.76 32.07 63.83
CA LEU A 4 -55.10 30.90 63.25
C LEU A 4 -53.84 30.53 64.04
N SER A 5 -53.67 29.24 64.35
CA SER A 5 -52.50 28.74 65.07
C SER A 5 -51.23 28.98 64.25
N ARG A 6 -50.08 29.02 64.95
CA ARG A 6 -48.76 29.22 64.35
C ARG A 6 -48.47 28.17 63.26
N THR A 7 -48.96 26.95 63.42
CA THR A 7 -48.88 25.87 62.43
C THR A 7 -49.71 26.16 61.18
N THR A 8 -50.93 26.70 61.31
CA THR A 8 -51.75 27.06 60.14
C THR A 8 -51.12 28.21 59.33
N LYS A 9 -50.47 29.18 59.98
CA LYS A 9 -49.75 30.26 59.29
C LYS A 9 -48.54 29.76 58.49
N VAL A 10 -47.81 28.77 59.03
CA VAL A 10 -46.68 28.14 58.33
C VAL A 10 -47.16 27.31 57.13
N LEU A 11 -48.23 26.54 57.27
CA LEU A 11 -48.82 25.77 56.17
C LEU A 11 -49.32 26.68 55.04
N ILE A 12 -49.92 27.83 55.37
CA ILE A 12 -50.33 28.82 54.37
C ILE A 12 -49.09 29.42 53.68
N ALA A 13 -48.04 29.79 54.43
CA ALA A 13 -46.82 30.34 53.84
C ALA A 13 -46.11 29.34 52.89
N VAL A 14 -46.04 28.07 53.28
CA VAL A 14 -45.49 27.00 52.43
C VAL A 14 -46.37 26.76 51.20
N GLY A 15 -47.70 26.75 51.38
CA GLY A 15 -48.66 26.60 50.27
C GLY A 15 -48.57 27.74 49.25
N VAL A 16 -48.39 28.99 49.70
CA VAL A 16 -48.18 30.14 48.82
C VAL A 16 -46.82 30.06 48.12
N ALA A 17 -45.75 29.68 48.82
CA ALA A 17 -44.43 29.53 48.22
C ALA A 17 -44.39 28.43 47.14
N CYS A 18 -45.02 27.27 47.40
CA CYS A 18 -45.15 26.20 46.41
C CYS A 18 -45.98 26.64 45.20
N SER A 19 -47.05 27.40 45.42
CA SER A 19 -47.90 27.91 44.34
C SER A 19 -47.15 28.91 43.46
N ILE A 20 -46.32 29.78 44.04
CA ILE A 20 -45.45 30.70 43.31
C ILE A 20 -44.39 29.94 42.49
N LEU A 21 -43.76 28.92 43.08
CA LEU A 21 -42.78 28.08 42.37
C LEU A 21 -43.40 27.31 41.20
N ILE A 22 -44.63 26.79 41.37
CA ILE A 22 -45.37 26.12 40.28
C ILE A 22 -45.72 27.13 39.19
N LEU A 23 -46.12 28.36 39.55
CA LEU A 23 -46.44 29.41 38.58
C LEU A 23 -45.19 29.86 37.80
N LEU A 24 -44.04 29.98 38.47
CA LEU A 24 -42.75 30.29 37.84
C LEU A 24 -42.31 29.19 36.88
N ASN A 25 -42.40 27.91 37.29
CA ASN A 25 -42.12 26.77 36.40
C ASN A 25 -43.09 26.72 35.22
N MET A 26 -44.37 27.03 35.43
CA MET A 26 -45.36 27.09 34.36
C MET A 26 -45.07 28.24 33.37
N LEU A 27 -44.57 29.38 33.86
CA LEU A 27 -44.13 30.50 33.02
C LEU A 27 -42.84 30.18 32.24
N GLU A 28 -41.87 29.51 32.85
CA GLU A 28 -40.69 28.99 32.14
C GLU A 28 -41.08 27.96 31.08
N LEU A 29 -41.96 27.02 31.39
CA LEU A 29 -42.48 26.04 30.42
C LEU A 29 -43.29 26.69 29.30
N ARG A 30 -43.92 27.85 29.54
CA ARG A 30 -44.61 28.63 28.51
C ARG A 30 -43.61 29.36 27.61
N ASN A 31 -42.53 29.90 28.16
CA ASN A 31 -41.43 30.49 27.40
C ASN A 31 -40.64 29.47 26.55
N ILE A 32 -40.64 28.19 26.94
CA ILE A 32 -40.07 27.09 26.14
C ILE A 32 -41.01 26.67 24.98
N ARG A 33 -42.30 27.01 25.06
CA ARG A 33 -43.33 26.65 24.07
C ARG A 33 -43.58 27.68 22.98
N GLU A 34 -42.92 28.83 23.00
CA GLU A 34 -42.87 29.63 21.79
C GLU A 34 -42.05 28.87 20.74
N PRO A 35 -42.59 28.59 19.55
CA PRO A 35 -41.77 28.07 18.47
C PRO A 35 -40.71 29.13 18.21
N GLY A 36 -39.46 28.84 18.62
CA GLY A 36 -38.31 29.60 18.17
C GLY A 36 -38.38 29.76 16.65
N PRO A 37 -37.79 30.84 16.09
CA PRO A 37 -37.86 31.08 14.65
C PRO A 37 -37.55 29.78 13.93
N ALA A 38 -38.49 29.34 13.07
CA ALA A 38 -38.36 28.11 12.30
C ALA A 38 -36.91 28.03 11.81
N PRO A 39 -36.19 26.91 12.01
CA PRO A 39 -34.79 26.84 11.62
C PRO A 39 -34.75 27.35 10.20
N GLN A 40 -34.06 28.49 9.99
CA GLN A 40 -33.85 28.99 8.65
C GLN A 40 -33.39 27.76 7.90
N LYS A 41 -34.10 27.40 6.82
CA LYS A 41 -33.58 26.41 5.89
C LYS A 41 -32.23 27.00 5.50
N LEU A 42 -31.18 26.53 6.16
CA LEU A 42 -29.81 26.66 5.71
C LEU A 42 -29.95 26.14 4.30
N LYS A 43 -29.93 27.05 3.32
CA LYS A 43 -29.70 26.66 1.94
C LYS A 43 -28.48 25.78 2.09
N ALA A 44 -28.65 24.48 1.87
CA ALA A 44 -27.52 23.58 1.85
C ALA A 44 -26.67 24.10 0.70
N THR A 45 -25.71 24.98 1.02
CA THR A 45 -24.57 25.22 0.16
C THR A 45 -24.03 23.83 -0.05
N LYS A 46 -24.19 23.33 -1.28
CA LYS A 46 -23.69 22.01 -1.69
C LYS A 46 -22.26 21.96 -1.17
N ALA A 47 -22.02 21.15 -0.13
CA ALA A 47 -20.72 21.11 0.53
C ALA A 47 -19.71 20.84 -0.58
N LYS A 48 -18.67 21.68 -0.71
CA LYS A 48 -17.67 21.43 -1.74
C LYS A 48 -17.08 20.04 -1.48
N GLN A 49 -16.76 19.31 -2.52
CA GLN A 49 -16.20 17.96 -2.42
C GLN A 49 -14.73 18.00 -2.78
N PRO A 50 -13.89 17.12 -2.20
CA PRO A 50 -12.49 17.05 -2.58
C PRO A 50 -12.41 16.58 -4.02
N LYS A 51 -11.43 17.09 -4.76
CA LYS A 51 -11.37 16.91 -6.21
C LYS A 51 -10.30 15.91 -6.61
N PHE A 52 -10.65 15.03 -7.54
CA PHE A 52 -9.68 14.11 -8.15
C PHE A 52 -9.62 14.25 -9.65
N VAL A 53 -8.42 14.00 -10.18
CA VAL A 53 -8.13 14.07 -11.61
C VAL A 53 -7.59 12.73 -12.04
N VAL A 54 -8.05 12.22 -13.19
CA VAL A 54 -7.51 11.02 -13.81
C VAL A 54 -6.81 11.39 -15.12
N TYR A 55 -5.52 11.09 -15.22
CA TYR A 55 -4.72 11.38 -16.41
C TYR A 55 -4.38 10.12 -17.19
N THR A 56 -4.69 10.11 -18.49
CA THR A 56 -4.36 9.03 -19.44
C THR A 56 -3.81 9.61 -20.73
N LYS A 57 -2.94 8.87 -21.45
CA LYS A 57 -2.27 9.38 -22.66
C LYS A 57 -3.22 9.52 -23.86
N ASP A 58 -4.21 8.64 -23.96
CA ASP A 58 -5.12 8.50 -25.11
C ASP A 58 -6.58 8.87 -24.78
N GLY A 59 -6.82 9.42 -23.58
CA GLY A 59 -8.16 9.75 -23.08
C GLY A 59 -9.04 8.54 -22.78
N ARG A 60 -8.57 7.29 -23.04
CA ARG A 60 -9.36 6.09 -22.80
C ARG A 60 -9.23 5.67 -21.34
N THR A 61 -10.30 5.88 -20.58
CA THR A 61 -10.33 5.61 -19.14
C THR A 61 -11.03 4.31 -18.77
N GLY A 62 -11.50 3.52 -19.75
CA GLY A 62 -12.29 2.30 -19.50
C GLY A 62 -11.58 1.24 -18.66
N HIS A 63 -10.25 1.17 -18.72
CA HIS A 63 -9.43 0.27 -17.90
C HIS A 63 -9.25 0.77 -16.45
N LEU A 64 -9.65 2.01 -16.16
CA LEU A 64 -9.58 2.65 -14.84
C LEU A 64 -10.95 2.78 -14.18
N LYS A 65 -11.99 2.10 -14.69
CA LYS A 65 -13.37 2.16 -14.15
C LYS A 65 -13.41 2.03 -12.63
N HIS A 66 -12.63 1.12 -12.05
CA HIS A 66 -12.60 0.90 -10.60
C HIS A 66 -11.99 2.06 -9.82
N VAL A 67 -11.03 2.80 -10.39
CA VAL A 67 -10.50 4.03 -9.79
C VAL A 67 -11.61 5.06 -9.64
N PHE A 68 -12.38 5.30 -10.70
CA PHE A 68 -13.54 6.21 -10.63
C PHE A 68 -14.59 5.74 -9.62
N ASN A 69 -14.91 4.44 -9.61
CA ASN A 69 -15.88 3.87 -8.67
C ASN A 69 -15.47 4.14 -7.22
N VAL A 70 -14.23 3.82 -6.86
CA VAL A 70 -13.74 3.97 -5.49
C VAL A 70 -13.63 5.44 -5.10
N MET A 71 -13.07 6.31 -5.96
CA MET A 71 -12.97 7.74 -5.68
C MET A 71 -14.34 8.39 -5.45
N ARG A 72 -15.34 8.07 -6.30
CA ARG A 72 -16.71 8.58 -6.13
C ARG A 72 -17.37 8.06 -4.86
N ARG A 73 -17.15 6.79 -4.50
CA ARG A 73 -17.65 6.22 -3.23
C ARG A 73 -16.99 6.83 -2.00
N LEU A 74 -15.74 7.29 -2.13
CA LEU A 74 -15.04 8.08 -1.11
C LEU A 74 -15.49 9.56 -1.08
N GLY A 75 -16.44 9.96 -1.93
CA GLY A 75 -17.01 11.31 -1.94
C GLY A 75 -16.24 12.33 -2.77
N TYR A 76 -15.31 11.90 -3.62
CA TYR A 76 -14.55 12.80 -4.48
C TYR A 76 -15.31 13.18 -5.76
N GLU A 77 -15.14 14.43 -6.18
CA GLU A 77 -15.65 14.97 -7.44
C GLU A 77 -14.54 15.00 -8.51
N GLU A 78 -14.89 14.59 -9.74
CA GLU A 78 -13.94 14.59 -10.86
C GLU A 78 -13.65 16.03 -11.33
N SER A 79 -12.38 16.32 -11.63
CA SER A 79 -11.90 17.64 -12.08
C SER A 79 -10.81 17.47 -13.14
N THR A 80 -10.29 18.58 -13.68
CA THR A 80 -9.16 18.57 -14.61
C THR A 80 -7.86 19.05 -13.96
N VAL A 81 -6.72 18.85 -14.63
CA VAL A 81 -5.40 19.24 -14.09
C VAL A 81 -5.22 20.76 -13.99
N GLU A 82 -6.00 21.54 -14.74
CA GLU A 82 -6.02 23.01 -14.75
C GLU A 82 -6.76 23.61 -13.54
N ASP A 83 -7.64 22.84 -12.91
CA ASP A 83 -8.40 23.25 -11.73
C ASP A 83 -7.59 23.09 -10.43
N ASN A 84 -8.16 23.56 -9.31
CA ASN A 84 -7.68 23.16 -7.99
C ASN A 84 -8.12 21.71 -7.70
N TRP A 85 -7.16 20.82 -7.47
CA TRP A 85 -7.38 19.39 -7.21
C TRP A 85 -6.61 18.89 -5.99
N ASP A 86 -7.11 17.82 -5.37
CA ASP A 86 -6.51 17.19 -4.19
C ASP A 86 -5.75 15.90 -4.55
N VAL A 87 -6.28 15.10 -5.49
CA VAL A 87 -5.67 13.83 -5.90
C VAL A 87 -5.50 13.78 -7.41
N LEU A 88 -4.30 13.47 -7.88
CA LEU A 88 -4.01 13.13 -9.27
C LEU A 88 -3.71 11.64 -9.38
N TRP A 89 -4.56 10.93 -10.12
CA TRP A 89 -4.33 9.56 -10.55
C TRP A 89 -3.88 9.54 -12.01
N SER A 90 -2.58 9.38 -12.24
CA SER A 90 -2.04 9.21 -13.58
C SER A 90 -1.87 7.72 -13.91
N HIS A 91 -2.21 7.31 -15.13
CA HIS A 91 -1.83 6.00 -15.66
C HIS A 91 -0.38 5.97 -16.18
N PRO A 92 0.09 6.91 -17.03
CA PRO A 92 1.50 6.97 -17.38
C PRO A 92 2.34 7.63 -16.28
N TYR A 93 3.66 7.45 -16.34
CA TYR A 93 4.59 8.21 -15.51
C TYR A 93 4.44 9.73 -15.77
N PRO A 94 4.02 10.54 -14.78
CA PRO A 94 3.54 11.88 -15.07
C PRO A 94 4.63 12.96 -15.07
N PHE A 95 5.80 12.70 -14.50
CA PHE A 95 6.81 13.74 -14.22
C PHE A 95 7.55 14.28 -15.45
N THR A 96 7.51 13.54 -16.57
CA THR A 96 8.01 14.04 -17.86
C THR A 96 6.97 14.85 -18.63
N ILE A 97 5.70 14.77 -18.23
CA ILE A 97 4.55 15.34 -18.95
C ILE A 97 4.00 16.56 -18.21
N LEU A 98 4.03 16.53 -16.87
CA LEU A 98 3.48 17.55 -15.99
C LEU A 98 4.59 18.15 -15.12
N PRO A 99 5.34 19.16 -15.61
CA PRO A 99 6.43 19.79 -14.85
C PRO A 99 5.98 20.42 -13.53
N ALA A 100 4.70 20.84 -13.45
CA ALA A 100 4.10 21.42 -12.26
C ALA A 100 4.15 20.47 -11.03
N LEU A 101 4.28 19.16 -11.25
CA LEU A 101 4.39 18.17 -10.17
C LEU A 101 5.67 18.31 -9.33
N LYS A 102 6.65 19.12 -9.77
CA LYS A 102 7.81 19.51 -8.93
C LYS A 102 7.45 20.44 -7.78
N HIS A 103 6.33 21.15 -7.87
CA HIS A 103 5.94 22.22 -6.96
C HIS A 103 4.55 22.00 -6.33
N LEU A 104 4.24 20.74 -6.00
CA LEU A 104 2.97 20.39 -5.37
C LEU A 104 2.73 21.13 -4.05
N LYS A 105 1.45 21.38 -3.77
CA LYS A 105 1.00 21.88 -2.47
C LYS A 105 0.94 20.73 -1.45
N PRO A 106 1.11 20.99 -0.15
CA PRO A 106 1.16 19.93 0.87
C PRO A 106 -0.07 19.00 0.95
N HIS A 107 -1.26 19.46 0.53
CA HIS A 107 -2.48 18.65 0.54
C HIS A 107 -2.62 17.76 -0.70
N GLN A 108 -1.86 18.03 -1.76
CA GLN A 108 -1.98 17.32 -3.03
C GLN A 108 -1.33 15.94 -2.94
N LYS A 109 -1.97 14.95 -3.55
CA LYS A 109 -1.49 13.57 -3.62
C LYS A 109 -1.39 13.10 -5.06
N VAL A 110 -0.30 12.41 -5.40
CA VAL A 110 -0.06 11.82 -6.73
C VAL A 110 0.30 10.35 -6.59
N ASN A 111 -0.33 9.49 -7.39
CA ASN A 111 -0.15 8.03 -7.34
C ASN A 111 1.16 7.52 -7.97
N HIS A 112 2.16 8.38 -8.12
CA HIS A 112 3.50 7.97 -8.52
C HIS A 112 4.60 8.69 -7.74
N PHE A 113 5.73 8.00 -7.54
CA PHE A 113 6.97 8.61 -7.07
C PHE A 113 7.85 9.09 -8.24
N PRO A 114 8.52 10.26 -8.11
CA PRO A 114 9.66 10.56 -8.96
C PRO A 114 10.71 9.47 -8.82
N GLY A 115 11.02 8.75 -9.90
CA GLY A 115 11.99 7.65 -9.86
C GLY A 115 11.41 6.25 -9.70
N SER A 116 10.08 6.07 -9.77
CA SER A 116 9.48 4.71 -9.77
C SER A 116 10.05 3.78 -10.84
N GLY A 117 10.62 4.34 -11.91
CA GLY A 117 11.35 3.58 -12.94
C GLY A 117 12.59 2.84 -12.43
N PHE A 118 13.18 3.22 -11.28
CA PHE A 118 14.26 2.44 -10.66
C PHE A 118 13.80 1.05 -10.21
N ILE A 119 12.51 0.92 -9.86
CA ILE A 119 11.88 -0.34 -9.45
C ILE A 119 11.27 -1.05 -10.65
N THR A 120 10.55 -0.32 -11.51
CA THR A 120 9.65 -0.92 -12.52
C THR A 120 10.30 -1.13 -13.89
N ASN A 121 11.51 -0.60 -14.11
CA ASN A 121 12.24 -0.88 -15.35
C ASN A 121 12.72 -2.34 -15.37
N LYS A 122 12.24 -3.09 -16.37
CA LYS A 122 12.51 -4.54 -16.52
C LYS A 122 14.00 -4.88 -16.54
N ALA A 123 14.80 -4.14 -17.29
CA ALA A 123 16.23 -4.39 -17.36
C ALA A 123 16.95 -4.08 -16.04
N ASN A 124 16.58 -2.99 -15.35
CA ASN A 124 17.15 -2.68 -14.04
C ASN A 124 16.84 -3.76 -13.02
N LEU A 125 15.55 -4.11 -12.87
CA LEU A 125 15.09 -5.14 -11.95
C LEU A 125 15.72 -6.50 -12.23
N ALA A 126 15.74 -6.96 -13.48
CA ALA A 126 16.29 -8.25 -13.85
C ALA A 126 17.80 -8.37 -13.60
N THR A 127 18.52 -7.24 -13.55
CA THR A 127 19.97 -7.21 -13.32
C THR A 127 20.36 -6.85 -11.88
N MET A 128 19.38 -6.70 -10.98
CA MET A 128 19.67 -6.54 -9.56
C MET A 128 20.35 -7.81 -9.05
N ASP A 129 21.43 -7.62 -8.28
CA ASP A 129 22.14 -8.72 -7.65
C ASP A 129 21.49 -9.03 -6.30
N ILE A 130 20.31 -9.66 -6.37
CA ILE A 130 19.54 -10.12 -5.22
C ILE A 130 19.15 -11.59 -5.39
N PRO A 131 19.09 -12.41 -4.31
CA PRO A 131 18.79 -13.84 -4.39
C PRO A 131 17.47 -14.17 -5.10
N HIS A 132 16.50 -13.26 -5.03
CA HIS A 132 15.15 -13.43 -5.56
C HIS A 132 15.00 -13.01 -7.03
N VAL A 133 16.07 -12.67 -7.74
CA VAL A 133 16.03 -12.34 -9.17
C VAL A 133 16.85 -13.37 -9.96
N PRO A 134 16.25 -14.07 -10.94
CA PRO A 134 17.01 -14.98 -11.79
C PRO A 134 18.10 -14.22 -12.53
N LYS A 135 19.29 -14.83 -12.64
CA LYS A 135 20.47 -14.17 -13.22
C LYS A 135 20.16 -13.64 -14.61
N ALA A 136 20.47 -12.37 -14.87
CA ALA A 136 20.29 -11.74 -16.16
C ALA A 136 21.53 -10.98 -16.64
N PHE A 137 21.59 -10.78 -17.96
CA PHE A 137 22.69 -10.16 -18.68
C PHE A 137 22.12 -9.15 -19.69
N ARG A 138 22.58 -7.90 -19.64
CA ARG A 138 22.14 -6.85 -20.58
C ARG A 138 22.82 -7.05 -21.92
N LEU A 139 22.07 -7.04 -23.01
CA LEU A 139 22.66 -7.12 -24.35
C LEU A 139 22.73 -5.75 -25.02
N PRO A 140 23.80 -5.50 -25.82
CA PRO A 140 24.94 -6.37 -26.08
C PRO A 140 26.06 -6.29 -25.01
N LYS A 141 25.91 -5.44 -23.98
CA LYS A 141 26.97 -5.07 -23.02
C LYS A 141 27.60 -6.26 -22.27
N ASP A 142 26.78 -7.20 -21.81
CA ASP A 142 27.18 -8.29 -20.92
C ASP A 142 27.32 -9.63 -21.69
N ARG A 143 27.53 -9.57 -23.01
CA ARG A 143 27.61 -10.75 -23.88
C ARG A 143 28.70 -11.74 -23.45
N GLU A 144 29.88 -11.26 -23.11
CA GLU A 144 30.99 -12.13 -22.66
C GLU A 144 30.69 -12.78 -21.30
N LEU A 145 30.08 -12.03 -20.37
CA LEU A 145 29.65 -12.55 -19.07
C LEU A 145 28.58 -13.63 -19.23
N LEU A 146 27.64 -13.45 -20.17
CA LEU A 146 26.65 -14.47 -20.51
C LEU A 146 27.34 -15.75 -21.02
N PHE A 147 28.30 -15.64 -21.94
CA PHE A 147 28.99 -16.81 -22.46
C PHE A 147 29.75 -17.58 -21.38
N ASP A 148 30.45 -16.88 -20.49
CA ASP A 148 31.16 -17.53 -19.40
C ASP A 148 30.21 -18.18 -18.38
N TYR A 149 29.06 -17.55 -18.12
CA TYR A 149 28.01 -18.15 -17.29
C TYR A 149 27.43 -19.42 -17.92
N VAL A 150 27.13 -19.41 -19.22
CA VAL A 150 26.59 -20.56 -19.97
C VAL A 150 27.60 -21.70 -20.03
N LYS A 151 28.89 -21.41 -20.22
CA LYS A 151 29.97 -22.42 -20.19
C LYS A 151 30.01 -23.15 -18.84
N ARG A 152 29.84 -22.41 -17.73
CA ARG A 152 29.82 -22.98 -16.37
C ARG A 152 28.50 -23.70 -16.05
N ASN A 153 27.40 -23.30 -16.70
CA ASN A 153 26.06 -23.79 -16.43
C ASN A 153 25.36 -24.32 -17.70
N PRO A 154 25.87 -25.39 -18.35
CA PRO A 154 25.42 -25.81 -19.67
C PRO A 154 23.98 -26.35 -19.74
N LYS A 155 23.38 -26.68 -18.60
CA LYS A 155 22.00 -27.18 -18.51
C LYS A 155 20.95 -26.08 -18.35
N LYS A 156 21.37 -24.84 -18.08
CA LYS A 156 20.43 -23.73 -17.82
C LYS A 156 19.76 -23.28 -19.11
N VAL A 157 18.48 -22.94 -18.98
CA VAL A 157 17.65 -22.42 -20.07
C VAL A 157 17.48 -20.92 -19.90
N PHE A 158 17.35 -20.19 -21.00
CA PHE A 158 17.30 -18.73 -20.98
C PHE A 158 16.11 -18.20 -21.79
N VAL A 159 15.73 -16.98 -21.45
CA VAL A 159 14.68 -16.22 -22.11
C VAL A 159 15.21 -14.84 -22.46
N GLN A 160 15.07 -14.45 -23.73
CA GLN A 160 15.36 -13.09 -24.16
C GLN A 160 14.11 -12.24 -24.02
N LYS A 161 14.26 -11.12 -23.31
CA LYS A 161 13.21 -10.14 -23.08
C LYS A 161 13.65 -8.80 -23.64
N SER A 162 12.69 -8.02 -24.13
CA SER A 162 12.90 -6.63 -24.52
C SER A 162 12.16 -5.71 -23.57
N ASN A 163 12.68 -4.50 -23.41
CA ASN A 163 11.98 -3.44 -22.69
C ASN A 163 10.73 -2.95 -23.44
N HIS A 164 10.60 -3.23 -24.74
CA HIS A 164 9.60 -2.62 -25.62
C HIS A 164 8.54 -3.57 -26.19
N HIS A 165 8.73 -4.90 -26.09
CA HIS A 165 7.78 -5.87 -26.65
C HIS A 165 7.55 -7.09 -25.74
N ARG A 166 6.33 -7.64 -25.79
CA ARG A 166 5.90 -8.84 -25.04
C ARG A 166 6.37 -10.17 -25.64
N GLY A 167 7.16 -10.16 -26.72
CA GLY A 167 7.67 -11.38 -27.35
C GLY A 167 8.65 -12.13 -26.44
N ILE A 168 8.14 -12.98 -25.57
CA ILE A 168 8.90 -13.89 -24.71
C ILE A 168 9.03 -15.22 -25.46
N LYS A 169 10.25 -15.60 -25.80
CA LYS A 169 10.55 -16.93 -26.36
C LYS A 169 11.64 -17.57 -25.53
N ILE A 170 11.40 -18.82 -25.11
CA ILE A 170 12.45 -19.66 -24.56
C ILE A 170 13.29 -20.15 -25.75
N SER A 171 14.59 -19.96 -25.68
CA SER A 171 15.50 -20.41 -26.72
C SER A 171 16.84 -20.76 -26.11
N ASN A 172 17.59 -21.64 -26.76
CA ASN A 172 18.97 -21.87 -26.37
C ASN A 172 19.78 -20.59 -26.64
N VAL A 173 20.80 -20.28 -25.83
CA VAL A 173 21.65 -19.09 -26.05
C VAL A 173 22.26 -19.06 -27.45
N LYS A 174 22.49 -20.22 -28.08
CA LYS A 174 22.97 -20.33 -29.46
C LYS A 174 21.98 -19.82 -30.52
N GLU A 175 20.70 -19.75 -30.18
CA GLU A 175 19.60 -19.34 -31.06
C GLU A 175 19.15 -17.89 -30.79
N LEU A 176 19.72 -17.23 -29.78
CA LEU A 176 19.37 -15.85 -29.41
C LEU A 176 20.10 -14.82 -30.28
N ASP A 177 19.41 -13.73 -30.62
CA ASP A 177 20.05 -12.56 -31.22
C ASP A 177 20.77 -11.76 -30.13
N LEU A 178 22.05 -12.04 -29.96
CA LEU A 178 22.92 -11.41 -28.96
C LEU A 178 23.37 -9.99 -29.36
N SER A 179 23.02 -9.51 -30.55
CA SER A 179 23.37 -8.18 -31.05
C SER A 179 22.28 -7.13 -30.81
N ALA A 180 21.07 -7.56 -30.42
CA ALA A 180 19.92 -6.69 -30.23
C ALA A 180 20.09 -5.71 -29.06
N ASN A 181 20.16 -4.42 -29.37
CA ASN A 181 20.17 -3.33 -28.40
C ASN A 181 18.86 -3.27 -27.59
N GLY A 182 18.96 -2.94 -26.30
CA GLY A 182 17.80 -2.73 -25.44
C GLY A 182 17.09 -4.01 -25.00
N THR A 183 17.75 -5.17 -25.18
CA THR A 183 17.28 -6.47 -24.71
C THR A 183 18.14 -6.98 -23.56
N PHE A 184 17.61 -7.94 -22.81
CA PHE A 184 18.37 -8.67 -21.81
C PHE A 184 18.01 -10.15 -21.88
N VAL A 185 18.98 -11.00 -21.52
CA VAL A 185 18.80 -12.44 -21.41
C VAL A 185 18.74 -12.78 -19.95
N GLN A 186 17.72 -13.52 -19.54
CA GLN A 186 17.51 -13.92 -18.16
C GLN A 186 17.42 -15.46 -18.08
N GLU A 187 17.97 -16.03 -17.02
CA GLU A 187 17.77 -17.43 -16.70
C GLU A 187 16.27 -17.74 -16.54
N TYR A 188 15.82 -18.81 -17.17
CA TYR A 188 14.44 -19.26 -17.10
C TYR A 188 14.27 -20.27 -15.95
N VAL A 189 13.23 -20.09 -15.15
CA VAL A 189 12.84 -21.04 -14.09
C VAL A 189 12.18 -22.25 -14.75
N ASP A 190 12.97 -23.30 -15.00
CA ASP A 190 12.62 -24.46 -15.83
C ASP A 190 11.90 -25.59 -15.07
N ARG A 191 11.99 -25.59 -13.73
CA ARG A 191 11.26 -26.48 -12.81
C ARG A 191 10.25 -25.69 -11.95
N PRO A 192 9.23 -25.04 -12.55
CA PRO A 192 8.26 -24.26 -11.79
C PRO A 192 7.39 -25.15 -10.92
N LEU A 193 6.90 -24.61 -9.80
CA LEU A 193 5.77 -25.19 -9.07
C LEU A 193 4.54 -25.21 -9.98
N LEU A 194 3.84 -26.34 -10.02
CA LEU A 194 2.64 -26.53 -10.83
C LEU A 194 1.41 -26.79 -9.95
N VAL A 195 0.25 -26.27 -10.35
CA VAL A 195 -1.05 -26.65 -9.80
C VAL A 195 -1.83 -27.35 -10.90
N ASP A 196 -2.22 -28.61 -10.70
CA ASP A 196 -2.85 -29.47 -11.73
C ASP A 196 -2.07 -29.56 -13.06
N GLY A 197 -0.75 -29.35 -13.00
CA GLY A 197 0.12 -29.33 -14.16
C GLY A 197 0.20 -27.98 -14.88
N TYR A 198 -0.49 -26.93 -14.40
CA TYR A 198 -0.40 -25.59 -14.94
C TYR A 198 0.69 -24.77 -14.24
N LYS A 199 1.53 -24.10 -15.03
CA LYS A 199 2.44 -23.06 -14.54
C LYS A 199 1.63 -21.81 -14.19
N PHE A 200 2.06 -21.04 -13.20
CA PHE A 200 1.39 -19.81 -12.79
C PHE A 200 2.38 -18.72 -12.36
N ASP A 201 1.86 -17.50 -12.26
CA ASP A 201 2.49 -16.41 -11.54
C ASP A 201 1.57 -15.85 -10.45
N ILE A 202 2.18 -15.11 -9.53
CA ILE A 202 1.51 -14.44 -8.42
C ILE A 202 1.74 -12.94 -8.56
N GLY A 203 0.68 -12.19 -8.80
CA GLY A 203 0.67 -10.73 -8.76
C GLY A 203 0.35 -10.23 -7.34
N VAL A 204 1.35 -9.64 -6.68
CA VAL A 204 1.23 -9.06 -5.34
C VAL A 204 1.25 -7.53 -5.45
N TYR A 205 0.23 -6.88 -4.89
CA TYR A 205 0.13 -5.43 -4.87
C TYR A 205 0.94 -4.85 -3.70
N THR A 206 1.97 -4.08 -4.01
CA THR A 206 2.80 -3.34 -3.06
C THR A 206 2.46 -1.85 -3.09
N ILE A 207 2.65 -1.19 -1.96
CA ILE A 207 2.36 0.22 -1.77
C ILE A 207 3.58 0.89 -1.12
N LEU A 208 4.20 1.80 -1.86
CA LEU A 208 5.22 2.71 -1.35
C LEU A 208 4.53 3.99 -0.87
N THR A 209 4.73 4.35 0.39
CA THR A 209 4.14 5.55 1.01
C THR A 209 5.19 6.62 1.32
N SER A 210 6.45 6.21 1.47
CA SER A 210 7.59 7.09 1.75
C SER A 210 8.89 6.39 1.38
N VAL A 211 9.90 7.17 0.99
CA VAL A 211 11.26 6.69 0.67
C VAL A 211 12.32 7.22 1.62
N ASP A 212 11.96 8.17 2.49
CA ASP A 212 12.87 8.85 3.39
C ASP A 212 12.11 9.30 4.66
N PRO A 213 12.01 8.46 5.69
CA PRO A 213 12.43 7.04 5.72
C PRO A 213 11.51 6.15 4.87
N LEU A 214 12.06 5.04 4.40
CA LEU A 214 11.35 4.05 3.58
C LEU A 214 10.17 3.44 4.35
N ARG A 215 9.00 3.40 3.71
CA ARG A 215 7.79 2.73 4.22
C ARG A 215 7.06 2.03 3.08
N VAL A 216 7.02 0.70 3.16
CA VAL A 216 6.50 -0.19 2.12
C VAL A 216 5.50 -1.15 2.73
N TYR A 217 4.37 -1.35 2.06
CA TYR A 217 3.29 -2.23 2.46
C TYR A 217 2.94 -3.19 1.32
N ILE A 218 2.27 -4.29 1.64
CA ILE A 218 1.56 -5.16 0.70
C ILE A 218 0.08 -5.16 1.02
N TYR A 219 -0.78 -5.24 0.01
CA TYR A 219 -2.19 -5.57 0.24
C TYR A 219 -2.30 -7.04 0.67
N GLY A 220 -2.83 -7.28 1.87
CA GLY A 220 -2.90 -8.61 2.47
C GLY A 220 -4.21 -9.36 2.26
N GLY A 221 -5.24 -8.72 1.71
CA GLY A 221 -6.58 -9.33 1.61
C GLY A 221 -6.68 -10.40 0.52
N ASP A 222 -5.95 -10.26 -0.59
CA ASP A 222 -5.81 -11.31 -1.61
C ASP A 222 -4.62 -11.01 -2.55
N VAL A 223 -4.34 -11.92 -3.49
CA VAL A 223 -3.35 -11.78 -4.56
C VAL A 223 -3.98 -12.19 -5.90
N LEU A 224 -3.35 -11.80 -7.02
CA LEU A 224 -3.79 -12.23 -8.34
C LEU A 224 -3.00 -13.46 -8.79
N PHE A 225 -3.62 -14.65 -8.76
CA PHE A 225 -3.05 -15.82 -9.44
C PHE A 225 -3.47 -15.84 -10.91
N ARG A 226 -2.50 -16.09 -11.81
CA ARG A 226 -2.76 -16.30 -13.23
C ARG A 226 -2.07 -17.57 -13.68
N PHE A 227 -2.83 -18.49 -14.28
CA PHE A 227 -2.30 -19.76 -14.76
C PHE A 227 -2.10 -19.72 -16.27
N CYS A 228 -1.09 -20.43 -16.75
CA CYS A 228 -0.93 -20.75 -18.16
C CYS A 228 -2.17 -21.48 -18.69
N PRO A 229 -2.66 -21.18 -19.90
CA PRO A 229 -3.83 -21.86 -20.47
C PRO A 229 -3.61 -23.37 -20.69
N GLU A 230 -2.37 -23.78 -20.95
CA GLU A 230 -2.01 -25.16 -21.24
C GLU A 230 -1.14 -25.78 -20.14
N LYS A 231 -1.24 -27.10 -19.97
CA LYS A 231 -0.41 -27.83 -19.00
C LYS A 231 1.06 -27.76 -19.41
N TYR A 232 1.93 -27.56 -18.43
CA TYR A 232 3.37 -27.39 -18.62
C TYR A 232 4.03 -28.64 -19.22
N HIS A 233 3.59 -29.83 -18.78
CA HIS A 233 4.12 -31.11 -19.27
C HIS A 233 3.12 -31.86 -20.17
N PRO A 234 3.60 -32.60 -21.20
CA PRO A 234 4.98 -32.57 -21.71
C PRO A 234 5.35 -31.17 -22.25
N PHE A 235 6.60 -30.76 -22.02
CA PHE A 235 7.06 -29.40 -22.31
C PHE A 235 7.43 -29.26 -23.79
N ASP A 236 6.85 -28.25 -24.44
CA ASP A 236 7.19 -27.84 -25.81
C ASP A 236 7.43 -26.32 -25.84
N PRO A 237 8.67 -25.85 -26.08
CA PRO A 237 8.99 -24.42 -26.12
C PRO A 237 8.30 -23.68 -27.27
N LYS A 238 7.74 -24.38 -28.27
CA LYS A 238 6.94 -23.80 -29.35
C LYS A 238 5.53 -23.42 -28.89
N VAL A 239 5.02 -24.03 -27.83
CA VAL A 239 3.68 -23.76 -27.29
C VAL A 239 3.82 -22.74 -26.14
N VAL A 240 3.75 -21.47 -26.50
CA VAL A 240 3.94 -20.32 -25.59
C VAL A 240 2.97 -20.36 -24.39
N ASP A 241 1.73 -20.81 -24.61
CA ASP A 241 0.68 -20.91 -23.58
C ASP A 241 0.97 -21.92 -22.48
N LYS A 242 2.04 -22.72 -22.59
CA LYS A 242 2.53 -23.59 -21.50
C LYS A 242 3.38 -22.83 -20.49
N TYR A 243 4.02 -21.72 -20.87
CA TYR A 243 5.04 -21.08 -20.04
C TYR A 243 5.01 -19.56 -19.96
N VAL A 244 4.24 -18.89 -20.82
CA VAL A 244 3.98 -17.46 -20.78
C VAL A 244 2.54 -17.22 -20.38
N ILE A 245 2.33 -16.23 -19.53
CA ILE A 245 1.00 -15.81 -19.07
C ILE A 245 0.62 -14.58 -19.88
N GLY A 246 -0.38 -14.73 -20.75
CA GLY A 246 -0.94 -13.67 -21.56
C GLY A 246 -2.15 -12.99 -20.91
N ASP A 247 -2.87 -12.21 -21.70
CA ASP A 247 -4.12 -11.57 -21.25
C ASP A 247 -5.25 -12.63 -21.06
N ASP A 248 -5.27 -13.69 -21.88
CA ASP A 248 -6.21 -14.82 -21.82
C ASP A 248 -5.75 -15.95 -20.89
N TYR A 249 -5.27 -15.63 -19.69
CA TYR A 249 -4.79 -16.62 -18.72
C TYR A 249 -5.92 -17.53 -18.20
N LEU A 250 -5.59 -18.73 -17.72
CA LEU A 250 -6.53 -19.60 -17.02
C LEU A 250 -6.78 -19.05 -15.61
N PRO A 251 -8.01 -18.61 -15.27
CA PRO A 251 -8.28 -18.04 -13.95
C PRO A 251 -8.43 -19.12 -12.87
N THR A 252 -8.19 -18.73 -11.62
CA THR A 252 -8.21 -19.61 -10.43
C THR A 252 -9.47 -20.50 -10.33
N TRP A 253 -10.66 -19.97 -10.63
CA TRP A 253 -11.92 -20.72 -10.58
C TRP A 253 -12.08 -21.79 -11.66
N LYS A 254 -11.18 -21.85 -12.65
CA LYS A 254 -11.13 -22.92 -13.65
C LYS A 254 -10.07 -23.98 -13.35
N VAL A 255 -9.26 -23.80 -12.30
CA VAL A 255 -8.24 -24.78 -11.89
C VAL A 255 -8.91 -25.83 -10.98
N PRO A 256 -8.97 -27.12 -11.38
CA PRO A 256 -9.77 -28.15 -10.70
C PRO A 256 -9.53 -28.27 -9.19
N SER A 257 -8.27 -28.38 -8.76
CA SER A 257 -7.90 -28.58 -7.35
C SER A 257 -8.14 -27.35 -6.48
N LEU A 258 -8.22 -26.16 -7.08
CA LEU A 258 -8.51 -24.92 -6.36
C LEU A 258 -10.02 -24.64 -6.25
N LYS A 259 -10.84 -25.22 -7.13
CA LYS A 259 -12.29 -24.96 -7.18
C LYS A 259 -12.98 -25.22 -5.85
N LYS A 260 -12.64 -26.32 -5.17
CA LYS A 260 -13.22 -26.69 -3.87
C LYS A 260 -12.98 -25.66 -2.77
N TYR A 261 -11.88 -24.91 -2.84
CA TYR A 261 -11.56 -23.85 -1.90
C TYR A 261 -12.12 -22.50 -2.38
N PHE A 262 -11.85 -22.14 -3.63
CA PHE A 262 -12.20 -20.82 -4.17
C PHE A 262 -13.69 -20.70 -4.48
N THR A 263 -14.22 -21.56 -5.35
CA THR A 263 -15.60 -21.47 -5.83
C THR A 263 -16.59 -22.06 -4.84
N ASP A 264 -16.30 -23.26 -4.33
CA ASP A 264 -17.24 -23.97 -3.46
C ASP A 264 -17.10 -23.50 -2.00
N GLY A 265 -15.88 -23.15 -1.58
CA GLY A 265 -15.59 -22.65 -0.23
C GLY A 265 -15.67 -21.12 -0.07
N GLY A 266 -15.69 -20.35 -1.17
CA GLY A 266 -15.76 -18.90 -1.13
C GLY A 266 -14.51 -18.21 -0.57
N PHE A 267 -13.37 -18.92 -0.54
CA PHE A 267 -12.10 -18.37 -0.05
C PHE A 267 -11.40 -17.51 -1.11
N SER A 268 -10.50 -16.63 -0.64
CA SER A 268 -9.62 -15.81 -1.49
C SER A 268 -8.73 -16.68 -2.40
N MET A 269 -8.14 -16.10 -3.45
CA MET A 269 -7.19 -16.85 -4.28
C MET A 269 -5.97 -17.29 -3.47
N LYS A 270 -5.48 -16.41 -2.57
CA LYS A 270 -4.40 -16.70 -1.64
C LYS A 270 -4.72 -17.87 -0.72
N ASP A 271 -5.84 -17.83 -0.01
CA ASP A 271 -6.18 -18.86 0.98
C ASP A 271 -6.47 -20.20 0.30
N SER A 272 -7.05 -20.17 -0.90
CA SER A 272 -7.27 -21.36 -1.73
C SER A 272 -5.95 -22.01 -2.14
N PHE A 273 -4.95 -21.21 -2.52
CA PHE A 273 -3.61 -21.70 -2.81
C PHE A 273 -2.92 -22.25 -1.55
N ASP A 274 -3.02 -21.55 -0.42
CA ASP A 274 -2.42 -21.98 0.84
C ASP A 274 -3.02 -23.31 1.34
N ALA A 275 -4.34 -23.50 1.19
CA ALA A 275 -5.01 -24.75 1.51
C ALA A 275 -4.54 -25.89 0.61
N TYR A 276 -4.48 -25.66 -0.71
CA TYR A 276 -3.94 -26.64 -1.67
C TYR A 276 -2.48 -27.01 -1.37
N MET A 277 -1.63 -26.03 -1.07
CA MET A 277 -0.23 -26.25 -0.73
C MET A 277 -0.07 -27.18 0.47
N ARG A 278 -0.84 -26.94 1.54
CA ARG A 278 -0.82 -27.80 2.73
C ARG A 278 -1.36 -29.20 2.44
N GLU A 279 -2.38 -29.33 1.59
CA GLU A 279 -2.91 -30.62 1.15
C GLU A 279 -1.86 -31.48 0.43
N ILE A 280 -1.00 -30.86 -0.39
CA ILE A 280 0.10 -31.57 -1.07
C ILE A 280 1.39 -31.64 -0.22
N GLY A 281 1.31 -31.34 1.08
CA GLY A 281 2.42 -31.46 2.03
C GLY A 281 3.49 -30.36 1.91
N LYS A 282 3.16 -29.21 1.31
CA LYS A 282 4.07 -28.06 1.16
C LYS A 282 3.69 -26.92 2.12
N GLU A 283 4.68 -26.10 2.48
CA GLU A 283 4.55 -25.00 3.46
C GLU A 283 4.40 -23.64 2.76
N PRO A 284 3.18 -23.09 2.62
CA PRO A 284 2.97 -21.79 1.95
C PRO A 284 3.64 -20.63 2.69
N GLU A 285 3.85 -20.72 4.00
CA GLU A 285 4.47 -19.67 4.82
C GLU A 285 5.91 -19.38 4.38
N LYS A 286 6.63 -20.36 3.84
CA LYS A 286 7.97 -20.16 3.26
C LYS A 286 7.91 -19.26 2.03
N VAL A 287 6.93 -19.49 1.15
CA VAL A 287 6.71 -18.70 -0.06
C VAL A 287 6.42 -17.24 0.30
N TRP A 288 5.46 -16.99 1.21
CA TRP A 288 5.07 -15.62 1.56
C TRP A 288 6.19 -14.83 2.24
N LYS A 289 6.99 -15.47 3.10
CA LYS A 289 8.18 -14.84 3.68
C LYS A 289 9.20 -14.47 2.61
N SER A 290 9.44 -15.35 1.63
CA SER A 290 10.34 -15.05 0.52
C SER A 290 9.80 -13.96 -0.41
N VAL A 291 8.49 -13.89 -0.64
CA VAL A 291 7.85 -12.78 -1.37
C VAL A 291 8.10 -11.45 -0.67
N GLU A 292 7.85 -11.38 0.65
CA GLU A 292 8.05 -10.17 1.45
C GLU A 292 9.52 -9.74 1.47
N ALA A 293 10.45 -10.68 1.65
CA ALA A 293 11.90 -10.43 1.61
C ALA A 293 12.35 -9.91 0.23
N ALA A 294 11.88 -10.53 -0.85
CA ALA A 294 12.18 -10.10 -2.22
C ALA A 294 11.73 -8.66 -2.48
N ILE A 295 10.53 -8.29 -2.04
CA ILE A 295 10.00 -6.92 -2.15
C ILE A 295 10.87 -5.96 -1.34
N GLN A 296 11.19 -6.32 -0.09
CA GLN A 296 12.02 -5.50 0.79
C GLN A 296 13.39 -5.19 0.17
N GLU A 297 14.07 -6.20 -0.37
CA GLU A 297 15.39 -6.05 -0.99
C GLU A 297 15.37 -5.11 -2.20
N VAL A 298 14.36 -5.21 -3.07
CA VAL A 298 14.21 -4.31 -4.23
C VAL A 298 14.08 -2.85 -3.79
N TYR A 299 13.23 -2.58 -2.80
CA TYR A 299 13.05 -1.21 -2.33
C TYR A 299 14.29 -0.67 -1.62
N LEU A 300 14.97 -1.48 -0.79
CA LEU A 300 16.21 -1.07 -0.13
C LEU A 300 17.34 -0.78 -1.13
N GLN A 301 17.51 -1.60 -2.18
CA GLN A 301 18.54 -1.35 -3.20
C GLN A 301 18.26 -0.11 -4.06
N THR A 302 16.99 0.26 -4.24
CA THR A 302 16.59 1.40 -5.07
C THR A 302 16.40 2.70 -4.29
N GLU A 303 16.29 2.63 -2.96
CA GLU A 303 16.00 3.73 -2.05
C GLU A 303 16.84 4.97 -2.34
N LEU A 304 18.17 4.86 -2.26
CA LEU A 304 19.08 5.99 -2.42
C LEU A 304 18.91 6.69 -3.79
N SER A 305 18.66 5.92 -4.85
CA SER A 305 18.43 6.47 -6.19
C SER A 305 17.15 7.29 -6.25
N ILE A 306 16.09 6.82 -5.58
CA ILE A 306 14.81 7.52 -5.51
C ILE A 306 14.92 8.77 -4.63
N VAL A 307 15.56 8.67 -3.46
CA VAL A 307 15.80 9.82 -2.56
C VAL A 307 16.58 10.92 -3.26
N ASN A 308 17.66 10.57 -3.97
CA ASN A 308 18.47 11.54 -4.72
C ASN A 308 17.65 12.28 -5.78
N LEU A 309 16.79 11.58 -6.51
CA LEU A 309 15.91 12.22 -7.50
C LEU A 309 14.83 13.07 -6.83
N LEU A 310 14.26 12.59 -5.72
CA LEU A 310 13.21 13.27 -4.96
C LEU A 310 13.71 14.58 -4.34
N SER A 311 15.01 14.72 -4.06
CA SER A 311 15.62 15.97 -3.56
C SER A 311 15.37 17.20 -4.47
N GLN A 312 15.05 16.97 -5.75
CA GLN A 312 14.72 18.02 -6.72
C GLN A 312 13.27 18.51 -6.63
N TYR A 313 12.45 17.90 -5.77
CA TYR A 313 11.03 18.17 -5.62
C TYR A 313 10.78 18.92 -4.32
N LYS A 314 9.82 19.86 -4.34
CA LYS A 314 9.53 20.73 -3.20
C LYS A 314 9.05 19.97 -1.97
N THR A 315 8.31 18.87 -2.16
CA THR A 315 7.66 18.11 -1.09
C THR A 315 7.94 16.63 -1.27
N LYS A 316 8.35 15.93 -0.21
CA LYS A 316 8.60 14.47 -0.26
C LYS A 316 7.36 13.61 0.05
N GLN A 317 6.36 14.18 0.75
CA GLN A 317 5.25 13.45 1.38
C GLN A 317 3.94 13.43 0.54
N THR A 318 3.98 13.94 -0.69
CA THR A 318 2.81 14.09 -1.57
C THR A 318 2.67 12.94 -2.57
N TYR A 319 3.63 12.03 -2.61
CA TYR A 319 3.67 10.92 -3.56
C TYR A 319 3.34 9.60 -2.85
N PHE A 320 2.68 8.71 -3.57
CA PHE A 320 2.54 7.30 -3.22
C PHE A 320 2.69 6.48 -4.50
N GLU A 321 3.02 5.20 -4.42
CA GLU A 321 3.10 4.35 -5.63
C GLU A 321 2.50 2.98 -5.32
N MET A 322 1.64 2.51 -6.22
CA MET A 322 1.17 1.13 -6.23
C MET A 322 1.86 0.37 -7.35
N VAL A 323 2.58 -0.68 -6.99
CA VAL A 323 3.28 -1.57 -7.95
C VAL A 323 2.70 -2.97 -7.80
N ARG A 324 2.52 -3.69 -8.91
CA ARG A 324 2.24 -5.14 -8.84
C ARG A 324 3.52 -5.89 -9.15
N PHE A 325 4.06 -6.58 -8.17
CA PHE A 325 5.18 -7.50 -8.36
C PHE A 325 4.65 -8.85 -8.79
N ASP A 326 5.17 -9.36 -9.89
CA ASP A 326 4.80 -10.67 -10.43
C ASP A 326 5.92 -11.66 -10.10
N PHE A 327 5.56 -12.76 -9.42
CA PHE A 327 6.47 -13.79 -8.95
C PHE A 327 6.22 -15.13 -9.63
N VAL A 328 7.29 -15.91 -9.79
CA VAL A 328 7.22 -17.35 -10.07
C VAL A 328 7.84 -18.12 -8.92
N ILE A 329 7.31 -19.31 -8.65
CA ILE A 329 7.82 -20.23 -7.63
C ILE A 329 8.36 -21.47 -8.32
N ASP A 330 9.51 -21.98 -7.91
CA ASP A 330 10.01 -23.28 -8.36
C ASP A 330 9.47 -24.44 -7.51
N GLU A 331 9.71 -25.68 -7.95
CA GLU A 331 9.23 -26.87 -7.24
C GLU A 331 9.78 -27.03 -5.82
N ASP A 332 10.93 -26.39 -5.54
CA ASP A 332 11.67 -26.35 -4.28
C ASP A 332 11.21 -25.18 -3.36
N LEU A 333 10.18 -24.42 -3.79
CA LEU A 333 9.60 -23.27 -3.10
C LEU A 333 10.48 -22.02 -3.04
N ASN A 334 11.47 -21.91 -3.92
CA ASN A 334 12.20 -20.67 -4.12
C ASN A 334 11.33 -19.69 -4.91
N VAL A 335 11.33 -18.43 -4.48
CA VAL A 335 10.54 -17.34 -5.08
C VAL A 335 11.43 -16.44 -5.91
N PHE A 336 10.99 -16.18 -7.14
CA PHE A 336 11.70 -15.35 -8.11
C PHE A 336 10.81 -14.22 -8.63
N ILE A 337 11.32 -13.00 -8.61
CA ILE A 337 10.68 -11.82 -9.20
C ILE A 337 10.83 -11.89 -10.73
N MET A 338 9.70 -11.76 -11.42
CA MET A 338 9.64 -11.76 -12.88
C MET A 338 9.52 -10.35 -13.45
N GLU A 339 8.69 -9.52 -12.83
CA GLU A 339 8.50 -8.12 -13.19
C GLU A 339 7.89 -7.31 -12.05
N ALA A 340 8.06 -5.98 -12.10
CA ALA A 340 7.40 -5.02 -11.23
C ALA A 340 6.66 -4.02 -12.10
N ASN A 341 5.33 -4.07 -12.08
CA ASN A 341 4.46 -3.33 -12.98
C ASN A 341 3.98 -2.04 -12.32
N MET A 342 4.48 -0.90 -12.83
CA MET A 342 3.91 0.43 -12.58
C MET A 342 2.53 0.52 -13.24
N SER A 343 1.56 1.15 -12.57
CA SER A 343 0.19 1.26 -13.07
C SER A 343 -0.38 -0.09 -13.50
N PRO A 344 -0.45 -1.07 -12.58
CA PRO A 344 -0.91 -2.41 -12.91
C PRO A 344 -2.30 -2.38 -13.53
N ASN A 345 -2.59 -3.34 -14.42
CA ASN A 345 -3.90 -3.42 -15.05
C ASN A 345 -4.97 -3.70 -13.99
N LEU A 346 -5.92 -2.78 -13.84
CA LEU A 346 -7.07 -2.87 -12.95
C LEU A 346 -8.38 -3.12 -13.72
N SER A 347 -8.31 -3.46 -15.01
CA SER A 347 -9.51 -3.70 -15.83
C SER A 347 -10.10 -5.07 -15.53
N SER A 348 -11.35 -5.11 -15.09
CA SER A 348 -12.13 -6.34 -14.96
C SER A 348 -12.92 -6.70 -16.22
N GLN A 349 -12.65 -6.08 -17.37
CA GLN A 349 -13.44 -6.32 -18.59
C GLN A 349 -13.32 -7.77 -19.06
N HIS A 350 -12.10 -8.30 -19.06
CA HIS A 350 -11.84 -9.66 -19.52
C HIS A 350 -12.19 -10.70 -18.44
N PHE A 351 -11.93 -10.39 -17.16
CA PHE A 351 -12.30 -11.21 -16.01
C PHE A 351 -13.16 -10.42 -15.01
N PRO A 352 -14.49 -10.34 -15.22
CA PRO A 352 -15.40 -9.61 -14.33
C PRO A 352 -15.31 -9.99 -12.85
N PRO A 353 -15.11 -11.27 -12.45
CA PRO A 353 -14.99 -11.63 -11.04
C PRO A 353 -13.86 -10.91 -10.28
N ASN A 354 -12.80 -10.46 -10.97
CA ASN A 354 -11.69 -9.76 -10.35
C ASN A 354 -12.01 -8.30 -9.97
N SER A 355 -13.20 -7.77 -10.32
CA SER A 355 -13.57 -6.38 -10.03
C SER A 355 -13.48 -6.05 -8.54
N ILE A 356 -13.86 -7.00 -7.67
CA ILE A 356 -13.86 -6.79 -6.22
C ILE A 356 -12.44 -6.69 -5.69
N LEU A 357 -11.53 -7.56 -6.14
CA LEU A 357 -10.11 -7.48 -5.82
C LEU A 357 -9.55 -6.09 -6.14
N TYR A 358 -9.81 -5.58 -7.35
CA TYR A 358 -9.29 -4.28 -7.76
C TYR A 358 -9.88 -3.12 -6.94
N GLU A 359 -11.16 -3.16 -6.62
CA GLU A 359 -11.80 -2.14 -5.77
C GLU A 359 -11.30 -2.21 -4.32
N GLN A 360 -11.05 -3.41 -3.78
CA GLN A 360 -10.48 -3.58 -2.44
C GLN A 360 -9.02 -3.12 -2.37
N VAL A 361 -8.19 -3.46 -3.35
CA VAL A 361 -6.81 -2.96 -3.45
C VAL A 361 -6.80 -1.42 -3.44
N LEU A 362 -7.64 -0.81 -4.29
CA LEU A 362 -7.76 0.65 -4.36
C LEU A 362 -8.27 1.27 -3.06
N PHE A 363 -9.30 0.69 -2.45
CA PHE A 363 -9.86 1.20 -1.20
C PHE A 363 -8.84 1.17 -0.05
N ASN A 364 -8.15 0.04 0.12
CA ASN A 364 -7.13 -0.12 1.15
C ASN A 364 -5.92 0.81 0.88
N LEU A 365 -5.48 0.92 -0.37
CA LEU A 365 -4.43 1.87 -0.79
C LEU A 365 -4.80 3.30 -0.43
N LEU A 366 -5.97 3.77 -0.85
CA LEU A 366 -6.40 5.15 -0.65
C LEU A 366 -6.62 5.48 0.82
N SER A 367 -7.11 4.53 1.62
CA SER A 367 -7.20 4.70 3.08
C SER A 367 -5.81 4.83 3.71
N LEU A 368 -4.88 3.93 3.37
CA LEU A 368 -3.51 3.92 3.87
C LEU A 368 -2.77 5.24 3.61
N VAL A 369 -2.90 5.81 2.42
CA VAL A 369 -2.24 7.09 2.05
C VAL A 369 -2.99 8.34 2.54
N GLY A 370 -4.10 8.16 3.25
CA GLY A 370 -4.90 9.23 3.83
C GLY A 370 -5.79 9.97 2.83
N VAL A 371 -6.12 9.35 1.70
CA VAL A 371 -7.13 9.83 0.73
C VAL A 371 -8.53 9.38 1.16
N GLY A 372 -8.70 8.12 1.57
CA GLY A 372 -9.95 7.57 2.10
C GLY A 372 -10.20 7.99 3.55
N GLN A 373 -10.39 9.28 3.81
CA GLN A 373 -10.52 9.81 5.18
C GLN A 373 -11.91 9.57 5.77
N GLN A 374 -11.96 9.30 7.09
CA GLN A 374 -13.21 9.22 7.86
C GLN A 374 -13.83 10.61 8.16
N VAL A 375 -13.02 11.67 8.12
CA VAL A 375 -13.50 13.04 8.36
C VAL A 375 -13.91 13.67 7.03
N HIS A 376 -15.22 13.72 6.77
CA HIS A 376 -15.77 14.24 5.52
C HIS A 376 -15.57 15.75 5.39
N LYS A 377 -14.92 16.21 4.32
CA LYS A 377 -14.57 17.62 4.08
C LYS A 377 -14.57 18.01 2.62
N GLU A 378 -14.39 19.30 2.40
CA GLU A 378 -14.29 19.94 1.09
C GLU A 378 -12.93 19.79 0.39
N SER A 379 -11.86 19.43 1.13
CA SER A 379 -10.50 19.29 0.60
C SER A 379 -9.65 18.43 1.54
N LEU A 380 -8.51 17.92 1.04
CA LEU A 380 -7.48 17.25 1.83
C LEU A 380 -6.68 18.19 2.76
N ILE A 381 -6.93 19.51 2.71
CA ILE A 381 -6.33 20.49 3.62
C ILE A 381 -6.77 20.18 5.06
N ARG A 382 -5.80 20.18 5.99
CA ARG A 382 -6.03 19.96 7.41
C ARG A 382 -5.65 21.21 8.22
N THR A 383 -6.51 21.61 9.14
CA THR A 383 -6.14 22.59 10.17
C THR A 383 -5.23 21.94 11.20
N LYS A 384 -4.56 22.78 12.01
CA LYS A 384 -3.67 22.30 13.07
C LYS A 384 -4.43 21.49 14.12
N GLU A 385 -5.63 21.94 14.48
CA GLU A 385 -6.50 21.31 15.48
C GLU A 385 -6.93 19.92 15.01
N GLU A 386 -7.22 19.76 13.71
CA GLU A 386 -7.61 18.48 13.13
C GLU A 386 -6.45 17.51 13.06
N MET A 387 -5.24 17.99 12.73
CA MET A 387 -4.04 17.16 12.77
C MET A 387 -3.77 16.67 14.19
N ILE A 388 -3.90 17.54 15.20
CA ILE A 388 -3.73 17.20 16.62
C ILE A 388 -4.82 16.23 17.09
N MET A 389 -6.07 16.40 16.64
CA MET A 389 -7.18 15.51 16.95
C MET A 389 -6.93 14.08 16.43
N GLN A 390 -6.38 13.94 15.23
CA GLN A 390 -6.06 12.63 14.66
C GLN A 390 -4.84 11.99 15.33
N VAL A 391 -3.75 12.75 15.48
CA VAL A 391 -2.52 12.27 16.12
C VAL A 391 -1.85 13.40 16.90
N ASN A 392 -1.95 13.33 18.22
CA ASN A 392 -1.23 14.20 19.14
C ASN A 392 0.24 13.77 19.26
N SER A 393 1.17 14.73 19.45
CA SER A 393 2.60 14.44 19.65
C SER A 393 2.89 13.48 20.79
N LYS A 394 2.07 13.48 21.86
CA LYS A 394 2.17 12.51 22.97
C LYS A 394 1.93 11.07 22.51
N GLN A 395 1.08 10.86 21.51
CA GLN A 395 0.84 9.54 20.92
C GLN A 395 2.03 9.08 20.08
N LEU A 396 3.03 9.90 19.78
CA LEU A 396 4.23 9.49 19.04
C LEU A 396 5.31 8.95 19.97
N GLY A 397 5.24 9.25 21.28
CA GLY A 397 6.22 8.83 22.26
C GLY A 397 6.41 7.32 22.31
N VAL A 398 7.67 6.92 22.55
CA VAL A 398 8.13 5.54 22.71
C VAL A 398 9.19 5.50 23.82
N TYR A 399 9.39 4.33 24.44
CA TYR A 399 10.39 4.10 25.49
C TYR A 399 10.34 5.10 26.68
N PRO A 400 9.21 5.22 27.40
CA PRO A 400 9.04 6.21 28.47
C PRO A 400 10.09 6.07 29.58
N GLU A 401 10.52 4.86 29.91
CA GLU A 401 11.55 4.61 30.93
C GLU A 401 12.91 5.16 30.50
N ILE A 402 13.26 5.04 29.21
CA ILE A 402 14.53 5.53 28.66
C ILE A 402 14.48 7.05 28.55
N CYS A 403 13.46 7.58 27.88
CA CYS A 403 13.30 9.01 27.63
C CYS A 403 13.11 9.82 28.91
N GLY A 404 12.52 9.24 29.97
CA GLY A 404 12.29 9.91 31.24
C GLY A 404 13.46 9.86 32.22
N THR A 405 14.46 8.99 32.03
CA THR A 405 15.52 8.77 33.04
C THR A 405 16.95 8.80 32.52
N ARG A 406 17.19 8.58 31.22
CA ARG A 406 18.55 8.39 30.66
C ARG A 406 18.92 9.36 29.55
N CYS A 407 17.95 10.07 28.98
CA CYS A 407 18.14 10.89 27.78
C CYS A 407 18.25 12.38 28.10
N ASP A 408 19.34 12.76 28.78
CA ASP A 408 19.67 14.18 29.01
C ASP A 408 20.18 14.86 27.72
N THR A 409 20.68 14.06 26.75
CA THR A 409 21.10 14.52 25.43
C THR A 409 20.49 13.66 24.32
N CYS A 410 20.43 14.20 23.11
CA CYS A 410 19.90 13.51 21.94
C CYS A 410 20.95 12.68 21.17
N MET A 411 22.12 12.41 21.77
CA MET A 411 23.24 11.77 21.05
C MET A 411 23.07 10.25 20.92
N ALA A 412 22.57 9.58 21.96
CA ALA A 412 22.37 8.13 21.94
C ALA A 412 21.24 7.75 20.98
N PRO A 413 21.36 6.68 20.18
CA PRO A 413 20.36 6.30 19.18
C PRO A 413 18.93 6.11 19.72
N GLU A 414 18.80 5.56 20.93
CA GLU A 414 17.52 5.39 21.63
C GLU A 414 16.92 6.72 22.14
N CYS A 415 17.75 7.75 22.33
CA CYS A 415 17.33 9.08 22.75
C CYS A 415 16.86 9.95 21.58
N GLN A 416 17.35 9.70 20.36
CA GLN A 416 16.99 10.47 19.16
C GLN A 416 15.49 10.44 18.83
N ILE A 417 14.77 9.41 19.30
CA ILE A 417 13.33 9.23 19.11
C ILE A 417 12.49 9.70 20.30
N CYS A 418 13.12 10.20 21.36
CA CYS A 418 12.42 10.82 22.47
C CYS A 418 11.77 12.13 22.02
N GLN A 419 10.59 12.44 22.56
CA GLN A 419 9.77 13.57 22.10
C GLN A 419 10.52 14.92 22.09
N GLY A 420 11.40 15.16 23.07
CA GLY A 420 12.21 16.40 23.12
C GLY A 420 13.33 16.49 22.08
N CYS A 421 13.68 15.38 21.43
CA CYS A 421 14.73 15.29 20.42
C CYS A 421 14.20 15.28 18.98
N LEU A 422 12.88 15.21 18.80
CA LEU A 422 12.26 15.17 17.48
C LEU A 422 12.27 16.57 16.85
N THR A 423 12.73 16.67 15.60
CA THR A 423 12.53 17.86 14.78
C THR A 423 11.08 17.95 14.28
N GLU A 424 10.67 19.12 13.79
CA GLU A 424 9.36 19.29 13.14
C GLU A 424 9.14 18.34 11.96
N GLU A 425 10.19 18.05 11.19
CA GLU A 425 10.13 17.10 10.08
C GLU A 425 9.92 15.67 10.60
N MET A 426 10.68 15.27 11.63
CA MET A 426 10.51 13.96 12.27
C MET A 426 9.12 13.81 12.85
N HIS A 427 8.58 14.85 13.49
CA HIS A 427 7.20 14.85 14.00
C HIS A 427 6.19 14.54 12.89
N ARG A 428 6.28 15.22 11.74
CA ARG A 428 5.38 14.96 10.60
C ARG A 428 5.55 13.55 10.04
N THR A 429 6.79 13.09 9.93
CA THR A 429 7.12 11.73 9.47
C THR A 429 6.53 10.66 10.38
N LEU A 430 6.65 10.82 11.71
CA LEU A 430 6.09 9.88 12.67
C LEU A 430 4.56 9.96 12.74
N GLN A 431 3.97 11.16 12.57
CA GLN A 431 2.50 11.30 12.44
C GLN A 431 1.98 10.58 11.20
N ALA A 432 2.67 10.69 10.06
CA ALA A 432 2.31 9.97 8.85
C ALA A 432 2.39 8.45 9.06
N ALA A 433 3.50 7.95 9.61
CA ALA A 433 3.65 6.52 9.92
C ALA A 433 2.60 6.02 10.93
N TYR A 434 2.22 6.84 11.91
CA TYR A 434 1.15 6.50 12.86
C TYR A 434 -0.21 6.37 12.16
N LEU A 435 -0.56 7.35 11.32
CA LEU A 435 -1.80 7.33 10.56
C LEU A 435 -1.85 6.19 9.57
N GLU A 436 -0.76 5.91 8.88
CA GLU A 436 -0.63 4.74 7.99
C GLU A 436 -0.94 3.46 8.78
N HIS A 437 -0.34 3.27 9.97
CA HIS A 437 -0.63 2.11 10.81
C HIS A 437 -2.10 2.00 11.16
N VAL A 438 -2.73 3.08 11.64
CA VAL A 438 -4.14 3.07 12.04
C VAL A 438 -5.07 2.84 10.85
N ASN A 439 -4.74 3.38 9.68
CA ASN A 439 -5.57 3.31 8.47
C ASN A 439 -5.23 2.13 7.56
N ARG A 440 -4.34 1.22 7.98
CA ARG A 440 -3.81 0.17 7.08
C ARG A 440 -4.84 -0.83 6.60
N HIS A 441 -5.94 -1.03 7.32
CA HIS A 441 -6.92 -2.08 7.03
C HIS A 441 -6.23 -3.44 6.80
N GLU A 442 -6.34 -4.03 5.60
CA GLU A 442 -5.70 -5.31 5.24
C GLU A 442 -4.26 -5.15 4.72
N CYS A 443 -3.75 -3.93 4.61
CA CYS A 443 -2.35 -3.70 4.24
C CYS A 443 -1.42 -4.10 5.40
N ARG A 444 -0.40 -4.88 5.08
CA ARG A 444 0.64 -5.33 6.01
C ARG A 444 1.96 -4.68 5.67
N ARG A 445 2.74 -4.32 6.69
CA ARG A 445 4.01 -3.63 6.48
C ARG A 445 5.08 -4.63 6.05
N VAL A 446 5.81 -4.28 4.99
CA VAL A 446 7.02 -5.00 4.54
C VAL A 446 8.27 -4.27 5.01
N PHE A 447 8.26 -2.94 5.00
CA PHE A 447 9.34 -2.13 5.55
C PHE A 447 8.84 -0.88 6.30
N PRO A 448 9.41 -0.53 7.47
CA PRO A 448 10.33 -1.35 8.28
C PRO A 448 9.74 -2.72 8.59
N PRO A 449 10.57 -3.77 8.70
CA PRO A 449 10.05 -5.14 8.75
C PRO A 449 9.09 -5.34 9.95
N PRO A 450 8.04 -6.13 9.77
CA PRO A 450 7.15 -6.52 10.85
C PRO A 450 7.94 -7.29 11.90
N MET A 451 7.48 -7.23 13.15
CA MET A 451 8.16 -7.88 14.26
C MET A 451 7.16 -8.32 15.32
N THR A 452 7.43 -9.48 15.90
CA THR A 452 6.77 -9.94 17.12
C THR A 452 7.32 -9.21 18.34
N GLN A 453 6.60 -9.23 19.46
CA GLN A 453 7.12 -8.69 20.74
C GLN A 453 8.44 -9.35 21.16
N LYS A 454 8.61 -10.65 20.86
CA LYS A 454 9.85 -11.38 21.16
C LYS A 454 11.04 -10.88 20.34
N GLU A 455 10.81 -10.52 19.08
CA GLU A 455 11.83 -9.94 18.21
C GLU A 455 12.12 -8.49 18.59
N ALA A 456 11.07 -7.69 18.88
CA ALA A 456 11.19 -6.32 19.33
C ALA A 456 12.04 -6.20 20.61
N ALA A 457 11.94 -7.17 21.53
CA ALA A 457 12.74 -7.19 22.75
C ALA A 457 14.25 -7.40 22.50
N LYS A 458 14.63 -7.96 21.34
CA LYS A 458 16.04 -8.16 20.98
C LYS A 458 16.69 -6.83 20.60
N HIS A 459 17.96 -6.67 20.92
CA HIS A 459 18.74 -5.49 20.54
C HIS A 459 19.38 -5.71 19.17
N PHE A 460 18.57 -5.56 18.12
CA PHE A 460 19.04 -5.64 16.74
C PHE A 460 18.39 -4.57 15.89
N VAL A 461 19.21 -3.73 15.27
CA VAL A 461 18.86 -2.86 14.14
C VAL A 461 19.97 -3.09 13.14
N SER A 462 19.65 -3.29 11.87
CA SER A 462 20.70 -3.53 10.88
C SER A 462 21.50 -2.25 10.61
N ASP A 463 22.83 -2.34 10.72
CA ASP A 463 23.74 -1.24 10.40
C ASP A 463 23.75 -0.91 8.90
N SER A 464 23.18 -1.78 8.05
CA SER A 464 23.06 -1.54 6.61
C SER A 464 21.93 -0.55 6.27
N TYR A 465 21.02 -0.25 7.19
CA TYR A 465 19.94 0.71 6.98
C TYR A 465 20.46 2.15 7.09
N SER A 466 19.89 3.06 6.30
CA SER A 466 20.10 4.50 6.45
C SER A 466 19.75 4.97 7.87
N PRO A 467 20.34 6.07 8.37
CA PRO A 467 20.00 6.62 9.68
C PRO A 467 18.50 6.84 9.87
N GLU A 468 17.82 7.33 8.83
CA GLU A 468 16.37 7.57 8.81
C GLU A 468 15.58 6.26 8.94
N ASN A 469 16.00 5.20 8.25
CA ASN A 469 15.38 3.88 8.35
C ASN A 469 15.65 3.21 9.71
N GLN A 470 16.85 3.37 10.26
CA GLN A 470 17.15 2.89 11.61
C GLN A 470 16.26 3.59 12.65
N LEU A 471 16.07 4.91 12.50
CA LEU A 471 15.19 5.68 13.36
C LEU A 471 13.74 5.20 13.28
N MET A 472 13.22 5.03 12.06
CA MET A 472 11.87 4.55 11.82
C MET A 472 11.67 3.12 12.35
N TYR A 473 12.65 2.23 12.17
CA TYR A 473 12.64 0.89 12.74
C TYR A 473 12.60 0.92 14.28
N ARG A 474 13.46 1.73 14.93
CA ARG A 474 13.47 1.88 16.40
C ARG A 474 12.14 2.42 16.92
N TRP A 475 11.49 3.32 16.19
CA TRP A 475 10.18 3.85 16.55
C TRP A 475 9.09 2.77 16.49
N PHE A 476 8.98 2.03 15.39
CA PHE A 476 8.02 0.91 15.28
C PHE A 476 8.29 -0.19 16.32
N LYS A 477 9.55 -0.49 16.60
CA LYS A 477 9.94 -1.38 17.70
C LYS A 477 9.41 -0.87 19.04
N GLY A 478 9.60 0.41 19.34
CA GLY A 478 9.10 1.03 20.57
C GLY A 478 7.59 0.98 20.66
N LYS A 479 6.89 1.17 19.53
CA LYS A 479 5.44 0.99 19.43
C LYS A 479 4.98 -0.42 19.74
N CYS A 480 5.60 -1.43 19.12
CA CYS A 480 5.29 -2.85 19.35
C CYS A 480 5.55 -3.28 20.81
N LEU A 481 6.59 -2.73 21.45
CA LEU A 481 6.86 -2.98 22.87
C LEU A 481 5.81 -2.36 23.79
N LEU A 482 5.30 -1.17 23.46
CA LEU A 482 4.24 -0.52 24.25
C LEU A 482 2.86 -1.14 24.03
N ASP A 483 2.55 -1.56 22.80
CA ASP A 483 1.25 -2.11 22.43
C ASP A 483 1.42 -3.22 21.39
N LYS A 484 0.93 -4.42 21.74
CA LYS A 484 1.00 -5.60 20.87
C LYS A 484 0.27 -5.42 19.54
N ALA A 485 -0.71 -4.52 19.44
CA ALA A 485 -1.41 -4.22 18.18
C ALA A 485 -0.54 -3.48 17.14
N TRP A 486 0.66 -3.03 17.55
CA TRP A 486 1.70 -2.48 16.68
C TRP A 486 2.72 -3.52 16.21
N CYS A 487 2.69 -4.71 16.79
CA CYS A 487 3.40 -5.86 16.29
C CYS A 487 2.58 -6.51 15.16
N GLU A 488 3.28 -7.18 14.25
CA GLU A 488 2.69 -7.89 13.12
C GLU A 488 3.21 -9.32 13.06
#